data_AF-A0A9R0SGA9-F1
#
_entry.id   AF-A0A9R0SGA9-F1
#
_cell.length_a   1.000
_cell.length_b   1.000
_cell.length_c   1.000
_cell.angle_alpha   90.00
_cell.angle_beta   90.00
_cell.angle_gamma   90.00
#
_symmetry.space_group_name_H-M   'P 1'
#
loop_
_entity.id
_entity.type
_entity.pdbx_description
1 polymer ?
#
loop_
_entity_poly.entity_id
_entity_poly.type
_entity_poly.pdbx_seq_one_letter_code
_entity_poly.pdbx_strand_id
1 'polypeptide(L)'
;MEGVDKEKVQKVIYEMSKGSKYFENEQKKETITKLKIEHLRAQCAKLTDNDISHFQKVAEKKILELEASRDLSKIWLHTDMDAFYAAVETLENPSLKGKPLAVGSMSMIATASYEARKFGVRAAMPGFIGCKLCPDLVFVRPNFERYSHYSGLARKVFQRYDPNFFATSLDEAYLDITEVCIERGITGEEVASELRDAVHQETGLTCSAGVAPNRMIAKVCSDINKPNGQFILPNDRDAVTTFVSTLPIRKIGGIGKVTEQMLHQVLSISTCQEMLQKAAFLCALFSEGSTGPNVNYTFNCSISSFQEAILYLSRSRYQKSRF
;
A
#
# COMPACT_ATOMS: atom_id res chain seq x y z
N MET A 1 -5.50 -9.15 7.90
CA MET A 1 -5.91 -10.58 8.02
C MET A 1 -4.97 -11.27 8.98
N GLU A 2 -4.86 -10.73 10.20
CA GLU A 2 -4.13 -11.39 11.27
C GLU A 2 -4.98 -12.55 11.80
N GLY A 3 -4.33 -13.63 12.25
CA GLY A 3 -5.03 -14.83 12.77
C GLY A 3 -5.62 -15.79 11.72
N VAL A 4 -5.48 -15.51 10.42
CA VAL A 4 -5.88 -16.47 9.37
C VAL A 4 -4.86 -17.59 9.25
N ASP A 5 -5.33 -18.84 9.15
CA ASP A 5 -4.51 -20.00 8.81
C ASP A 5 -4.03 -19.88 7.34
N LYS A 6 -2.83 -19.30 7.19
CA LYS A 6 -2.22 -19.02 5.88
C LYS A 6 -1.88 -20.31 5.13
N GLU A 7 -1.50 -21.37 5.83
CA GLU A 7 -1.12 -22.64 5.22
C GLU A 7 -2.34 -23.32 4.61
N LYS A 8 -3.44 -23.39 5.35
CA LYS A 8 -4.71 -23.90 4.84
C LYS A 8 -5.19 -23.12 3.62
N VAL A 9 -5.15 -21.79 3.67
CA VAL A 9 -5.56 -20.94 2.55
C VAL A 9 -4.69 -21.20 1.32
N GLN A 10 -3.37 -21.26 1.49
CA GLN A 10 -2.44 -21.54 0.39
C GLN A 10 -2.65 -22.92 -0.20
N LYS A 11 -2.88 -23.94 0.64
CA LYS A 11 -3.16 -25.31 0.21
C LYS A 11 -4.42 -25.36 -0.66
N VAL A 12 -5.51 -24.73 -0.23
CA VAL A 12 -6.76 -24.67 -1.01
C VAL A 12 -6.54 -23.95 -2.34
N ILE A 13 -5.86 -22.80 -2.34
CA ILE A 13 -5.55 -22.06 -3.59
C ILE A 13 -4.73 -22.95 -4.53
N TYR A 14 -3.71 -23.63 -4.02
CA TYR A 14 -2.85 -24.52 -4.82
C TYR A 14 -3.64 -25.67 -5.41
N GLU A 15 -4.40 -26.41 -4.60
CA GLU A 15 -5.20 -27.56 -5.04
C GLU A 15 -6.24 -27.15 -6.10
N MET A 16 -6.88 -25.99 -5.92
CA MET A 16 -7.88 -25.48 -6.85
C MET A 16 -7.28 -24.92 -8.15
N SER A 17 -6.01 -24.53 -8.15
CA SER A 17 -5.36 -23.89 -9.30
C SER A 17 -4.48 -24.85 -10.10
N LYS A 18 -3.94 -25.89 -9.46
CA LYS A 18 -3.03 -26.88 -10.06
C LYS A 18 -3.59 -27.44 -11.37
N GLY A 19 -2.78 -27.41 -12.43
CA GLY A 19 -3.14 -27.94 -13.75
C GLY A 19 -4.00 -27.01 -14.61
N SER A 20 -4.36 -25.81 -14.12
CA SER A 20 -5.02 -24.80 -14.95
C SER A 20 -4.02 -24.02 -15.82
N LYS A 21 -4.50 -23.45 -16.94
CA LYS A 21 -3.72 -22.51 -17.76
C LYS A 21 -3.22 -21.30 -16.97
N TYR A 22 -4.00 -20.84 -15.99
CA TYR A 22 -3.60 -19.75 -15.10
C TYR A 22 -2.39 -20.15 -14.26
N PHE A 23 -2.42 -21.35 -13.66
CA PHE A 23 -1.33 -21.86 -12.85
C PHE A 23 -0.05 -22.09 -13.66
N GLU A 24 -0.15 -22.63 -14.87
CA GLU A 24 0.98 -22.73 -15.79
C GLU A 24 1.59 -21.36 -16.12
N ASN A 25 0.75 -20.34 -16.34
CA ASN A 25 1.20 -18.98 -16.58
C ASN A 25 1.88 -18.36 -15.35
N GLU A 26 1.34 -18.59 -14.15
CA GLU A 26 1.99 -18.15 -12.91
C GLU A 26 3.34 -18.86 -12.68
N GLN A 27 3.46 -20.15 -13.00
CA GLN A 27 4.76 -20.84 -12.99
C GLN A 27 5.74 -20.22 -13.99
N LYS A 28 5.30 -19.89 -15.20
CA LYS A 28 6.15 -19.21 -16.20
C LYS A 28 6.64 -17.86 -15.67
N LYS A 29 5.78 -17.05 -15.06
CA LYS A 29 6.15 -15.77 -14.43
C LYS A 29 7.12 -15.98 -13.26
N GLU A 30 6.92 -17.02 -12.46
CA GLU A 30 7.83 -17.37 -11.36
C GLU A 30 9.22 -17.75 -11.89
N THR A 31 9.31 -18.56 -12.95
CA THR A 31 10.57 -18.88 -13.63
C THR A 31 11.27 -17.64 -14.17
N ILE A 32 10.53 -16.74 -14.84
CA ILE A 32 11.08 -15.45 -15.30
C ILE A 32 11.63 -14.64 -14.13
N THR A 33 10.92 -14.61 -13.00
CA THR A 33 11.37 -13.92 -11.80
C THR A 33 12.63 -14.55 -11.22
N LYS A 34 12.74 -15.89 -11.20
CA LYS A 34 13.95 -16.61 -10.78
C LYS A 34 15.15 -16.28 -11.66
N LEU A 35 14.99 -16.28 -12.97
CA LEU A 35 16.05 -15.88 -13.91
C LEU A 35 16.52 -14.44 -13.68
N LYS A 36 15.59 -13.51 -13.40
CA LYS A 36 15.94 -12.13 -13.03
C LYS A 36 16.74 -12.06 -11.73
N ILE A 37 16.37 -12.85 -10.73
CA ILE A 37 17.07 -12.92 -9.45
C ILE A 37 18.48 -13.48 -9.64
N GLU A 38 18.64 -14.55 -10.42
CA GLU A 38 19.95 -15.12 -10.74
C GLU A 38 20.84 -14.13 -11.49
N HIS A 39 20.28 -13.40 -12.46
CA HIS A 39 20.99 -12.36 -13.17
C HIS A 39 21.47 -11.25 -12.23
N LEU A 40 20.60 -10.73 -11.35
CA LEU A 40 20.94 -9.71 -10.37
C LEU A 40 21.99 -10.21 -9.37
N ARG A 41 21.90 -11.47 -8.92
CA ARG A 41 22.93 -12.09 -8.06
C ARG A 41 24.28 -12.15 -8.78
N ALA A 42 24.30 -12.53 -10.05
CA ALA A 42 25.53 -12.56 -10.84
C ALA A 42 26.12 -11.17 -11.07
N GLN A 43 25.29 -10.14 -11.27
CA GLN A 43 25.74 -8.75 -11.31
C GLN A 43 26.30 -8.29 -9.97
N CYS A 44 25.60 -8.59 -8.87
CA CYS A 44 26.04 -8.25 -7.52
C CYS A 44 27.39 -8.90 -7.17
N ALA A 45 27.61 -10.15 -7.57
CA ALA A 45 28.85 -10.87 -7.34
C ALA A 45 30.05 -10.33 -8.16
N LYS A 46 29.80 -9.53 -9.21
CA LYS A 46 30.84 -8.88 -10.00
C LYS A 46 31.27 -7.52 -9.44
N LEU A 47 30.54 -6.96 -8.48
CA LEU A 47 30.87 -5.66 -7.90
C LEU A 47 32.15 -5.78 -7.08
N THR A 48 33.11 -4.92 -7.38
CA THR A 48 34.37 -4.80 -6.64
C THR A 48 34.22 -3.88 -5.43
N ASP A 49 35.16 -3.94 -4.49
CA ASP A 49 35.19 -3.00 -3.35
C ASP A 49 35.25 -1.53 -3.80
N ASN A 50 35.91 -1.26 -4.94
CA ASN A 50 35.95 0.07 -5.54
C ASN A 50 34.57 0.51 -6.06
N ASP A 51 33.82 -0.39 -6.70
CA ASP A 51 32.44 -0.11 -7.13
C ASP A 51 31.55 0.18 -5.92
N ILE A 52 31.63 -0.65 -4.88
CA ILE A 52 30.85 -0.47 -3.66
C ILE A 52 31.21 0.85 -2.98
N SER A 53 32.49 1.19 -2.86
CA SER A 53 32.94 2.46 -2.28
C SER A 53 32.43 3.67 -3.08
N HIS A 54 32.43 3.57 -4.42
CA HIS A 54 31.86 4.60 -5.28
C HIS A 54 30.36 4.78 -5.03
N PHE A 55 29.58 3.70 -5.10
CA PHE A 55 28.14 3.76 -4.92
C PHE A 55 27.71 4.09 -3.48
N GLN A 56 28.53 3.77 -2.48
CA GLN A 56 28.33 4.22 -1.10
C GLN A 56 28.34 5.75 -1.03
N LYS A 57 29.32 6.41 -1.65
CA LYS A 57 29.37 7.88 -1.70
C LYS A 57 28.16 8.47 -2.45
N VAL A 58 27.73 7.83 -3.53
CA VAL A 58 26.53 8.23 -4.29
C VAL A 58 25.29 8.15 -3.40
N ALA A 59 25.11 7.03 -2.69
CA ALA A 59 24.00 6.81 -1.77
C ALA A 59 24.00 7.81 -0.61
N GLU A 60 25.14 7.98 0.07
CA GLU A 60 25.29 8.91 1.19
C GLU A 60 25.00 10.36 0.78
N LYS A 61 25.54 10.81 -0.36
CA LYS A 61 25.24 12.13 -0.90
C LYS A 61 23.74 12.30 -1.10
N LYS A 62 23.08 11.31 -1.70
CA LYS A 62 21.64 11.37 -1.93
C LYS A 62 20.85 11.39 -0.62
N ILE A 63 21.21 10.56 0.35
CA ILE A 63 20.58 10.54 1.67
C ILE A 63 20.72 11.90 2.36
N LEU A 64 21.91 12.50 2.34
CA LEU A 64 22.15 13.82 2.93
C LEU A 64 21.34 14.93 2.25
N GLU A 65 21.29 14.96 0.92
CA GLU A 65 20.46 15.90 0.17
C GLU A 65 18.99 15.78 0.54
N LEU A 66 18.51 14.55 0.67
CA LEU A 66 17.13 14.26 1.01
C LEU A 66 16.83 14.67 2.44
N GLU A 67 17.66 14.28 3.39
CA GLU A 67 17.53 14.67 4.79
C GLU A 67 17.54 16.19 4.98
N ALA A 68 18.42 16.91 4.28
CA ALA A 68 18.49 18.37 4.33
C ALA A 68 17.22 19.05 3.79
N SER A 69 16.46 18.37 2.92
CA SER A 69 15.19 18.87 2.38
C SER A 69 13.97 18.41 3.16
N ARG A 70 14.15 17.74 4.31
CA ARG A 70 13.05 17.19 5.11
C ARG A 70 12.05 18.25 5.53
N ASP A 71 10.79 18.04 5.16
CA ASP A 71 9.66 18.86 5.57
C ASP A 71 8.75 18.07 6.52
N LEU A 72 8.72 18.50 7.78
CA LEU A 72 7.81 17.99 8.82
C LEU A 72 6.75 19.04 9.21
N SER A 73 6.66 20.16 8.48
CA SER A 73 5.67 21.20 8.77
C SER A 73 4.25 20.80 8.36
N LYS A 74 4.13 19.83 7.44
CA LYS A 74 2.85 19.38 6.89
C LYS A 74 2.22 18.25 7.70
N ILE A 75 0.92 18.33 7.92
CA ILE A 75 0.11 17.28 8.54
C ILE A 75 -0.78 16.68 7.46
N TRP A 76 -0.42 15.48 7.01
CA TRP A 76 -1.20 14.74 6.01
C TRP A 76 -2.11 13.74 6.69
N LEU A 77 -3.34 13.67 6.21
CA LEU A 77 -4.31 12.63 6.56
C LEU A 77 -4.59 11.78 5.32
N HIS A 78 -4.47 10.46 5.46
CA HIS A 78 -5.03 9.50 4.50
C HIS A 78 -6.25 8.84 5.13
N THR A 79 -7.34 8.77 4.38
CA THR A 79 -8.59 8.09 4.78
C THR A 79 -8.91 6.98 3.79
N ASP A 80 -9.40 5.86 4.30
CA ASP A 80 -9.72 4.64 3.54
C ASP A 80 -10.98 3.98 4.11
N MET A 81 -12.07 3.95 3.32
CA MET A 81 -13.36 3.39 3.73
C MET A 81 -13.26 1.88 3.98
N ASP A 82 -13.78 1.42 5.12
CA ASP A 82 -13.55 0.05 5.57
C ASP A 82 -14.38 -0.96 4.79
N ALA A 83 -13.71 -1.86 4.05
CA ALA A 83 -14.34 -2.85 3.19
C ALA A 83 -15.45 -2.25 2.29
N PHE A 84 -15.18 -1.08 1.71
CA PHE A 84 -16.17 -0.15 1.14
C PHE A 84 -17.37 -0.79 0.44
N TYR A 85 -17.18 -1.52 -0.66
CA TYR A 85 -18.33 -2.08 -1.38
C TYR A 85 -19.13 -3.08 -0.54
N ALA A 86 -18.47 -3.93 0.27
CA ALA A 86 -19.17 -4.87 1.14
C ALA A 86 -19.92 -4.14 2.27
N ALA A 87 -19.36 -3.06 2.81
CA ALA A 87 -20.02 -2.23 3.82
C ALA A 87 -21.26 -1.52 3.24
N VAL A 88 -21.15 -0.97 2.02
CA VAL A 88 -22.28 -0.37 1.29
C VAL A 88 -23.40 -1.38 1.06
N GLU A 89 -23.08 -2.57 0.54
CA GLU A 89 -24.10 -3.61 0.31
C GLU A 89 -24.75 -4.09 1.63
N THR A 90 -23.98 -4.13 2.73
CA THR A 90 -24.51 -4.48 4.06
C THR A 90 -25.43 -3.40 4.62
N LEU A 91 -25.12 -2.13 4.38
CA LEU A 91 -25.94 -1.00 4.81
C LEU A 91 -27.31 -1.01 4.10
N GLU A 92 -27.30 -1.27 2.79
CA GLU A 92 -28.51 -1.29 1.95
C GLU A 92 -29.36 -2.54 2.12
N ASN A 93 -28.75 -3.64 2.58
CA ASN A 93 -29.46 -4.87 2.88
C ASN A 93 -29.04 -5.38 4.27
N PRO A 94 -29.75 -4.96 5.33
CA PRO A 94 -29.43 -5.34 6.70
C PRO A 94 -29.38 -6.86 6.95
N SER A 95 -30.02 -7.68 6.12
CA SER A 95 -29.96 -9.14 6.22
C SER A 95 -28.57 -9.74 5.94
N LEU A 96 -27.64 -8.94 5.39
CA LEU A 96 -26.25 -9.30 5.15
C LEU A 96 -25.35 -9.05 6.38
N LYS A 97 -25.83 -8.32 7.38
CA LYS A 97 -25.04 -7.97 8.57
C LYS A 97 -24.54 -9.21 9.30
N GLY A 98 -23.24 -9.24 9.60
CA GLY A 98 -22.57 -10.35 10.29
C GLY A 98 -22.34 -11.60 9.44
N LYS A 99 -22.70 -11.60 8.15
CA LYS A 99 -22.44 -12.72 7.24
C LYS A 99 -21.10 -12.54 6.51
N PRO A 100 -20.38 -13.63 6.19
CA PRO A 100 -19.25 -13.55 5.28
C PRO A 100 -19.74 -13.18 3.88
N LEU A 101 -19.52 -11.93 3.50
CA LEU A 101 -19.93 -11.34 2.22
C LEU A 101 -18.71 -11.08 1.32
N ALA A 102 -18.87 -11.36 0.03
CA ALA A 102 -18.00 -10.92 -1.05
C ALA A 102 -18.79 -10.18 -2.13
N VAL A 103 -18.26 -9.03 -2.58
CA VAL A 103 -18.78 -8.31 -3.74
C VAL A 103 -17.97 -8.71 -4.97
N GLY A 104 -18.64 -9.14 -6.03
CA GLY A 104 -18.00 -9.60 -7.26
C GLY A 104 -18.76 -10.73 -7.93
N SER A 105 -18.02 -11.70 -8.46
CA SER A 105 -18.57 -12.89 -9.11
C SER A 105 -17.74 -14.13 -8.79
N MET A 106 -18.21 -15.28 -9.25
CA MET A 106 -17.43 -16.53 -9.20
C MET A 106 -16.08 -16.43 -9.91
N SER A 107 -15.95 -15.52 -10.89
CA SER A 107 -14.69 -15.30 -11.61
C SER A 107 -13.72 -14.44 -10.81
N MET A 108 -14.20 -13.41 -10.11
CA MET A 108 -13.32 -12.50 -9.36
C MET A 108 -14.07 -11.77 -8.24
N ILE A 109 -13.45 -11.72 -7.07
CA ILE A 109 -13.90 -10.92 -5.92
C ILE A 109 -13.28 -9.52 -6.00
N ALA A 110 -14.12 -8.49 -5.98
CA ALA A 110 -13.70 -7.09 -5.93
C ALA A 110 -13.35 -6.67 -4.49
N THR A 111 -14.20 -7.01 -3.52
CA THR A 111 -13.89 -6.84 -2.09
C THR A 111 -14.59 -7.90 -1.26
N ALA A 112 -14.11 -8.09 -0.03
CA ALA A 112 -14.67 -9.00 0.94
C ALA A 112 -14.87 -8.27 2.28
N SER A 113 -15.99 -8.56 2.94
CA SER A 113 -16.31 -8.16 4.32
C SER A 113 -15.27 -8.67 5.31
N TYR A 114 -15.15 -8.04 6.47
CA TYR A 114 -14.21 -8.49 7.51
C TYR A 114 -14.53 -9.90 8.02
N GLU A 115 -15.80 -10.28 8.04
CA GLU A 115 -16.29 -11.62 8.34
C GLU A 115 -15.73 -12.66 7.35
N ALA A 116 -15.79 -12.38 6.04
CA ALA A 116 -15.22 -13.26 5.02
C ALA A 116 -13.67 -13.30 5.09
N ARG A 117 -13.03 -12.17 5.42
CA ARG A 117 -11.57 -12.07 5.55
C ARG A 117 -11.00 -12.98 6.64
N LYS A 118 -11.78 -13.35 7.67
CA LYS A 118 -11.38 -14.33 8.70
C LYS A 118 -11.11 -15.73 8.13
N PHE A 119 -11.71 -16.05 6.98
CA PHE A 119 -11.48 -17.31 6.26
C PHE A 119 -10.39 -17.19 5.18
N GLY A 120 -9.73 -16.03 5.07
CA GLY A 120 -8.73 -15.75 4.03
C GLY A 120 -9.32 -15.30 2.70
N VAL A 121 -10.64 -15.13 2.59
CA VAL A 121 -11.31 -14.58 1.40
C VAL A 121 -10.92 -13.11 1.24
N ARG A 122 -10.46 -12.72 0.04
CA ARG A 122 -9.91 -11.38 -0.20
C ARG A 122 -10.16 -10.87 -1.62
N ALA A 123 -9.98 -9.57 -1.82
CA ALA A 123 -9.98 -8.96 -3.15
C ALA A 123 -8.95 -9.64 -4.07
N ALA A 124 -9.23 -9.63 -5.38
CA ALA A 124 -8.43 -10.28 -6.42
C ALA A 124 -8.31 -11.82 -6.30
N MET A 125 -9.15 -12.46 -5.48
CA MET A 125 -9.31 -13.92 -5.44
C MET A 125 -10.46 -14.34 -6.35
N PRO A 126 -10.34 -15.44 -7.13
CA PRO A 126 -11.48 -16.03 -7.82
C PRO A 126 -12.58 -16.45 -6.85
N GLY A 127 -13.83 -16.11 -7.17
CA GLY A 127 -14.96 -16.35 -6.26
C GLY A 127 -15.18 -17.83 -5.93
N PHE A 128 -14.97 -18.73 -6.89
CA PHE A 128 -15.08 -20.18 -6.63
C PHE A 128 -14.05 -20.69 -5.60
N ILE A 129 -12.85 -20.07 -5.53
CA ILE A 129 -11.88 -20.37 -4.48
C ILE A 129 -12.37 -19.80 -3.14
N GLY A 130 -12.94 -18.59 -3.16
CA GLY A 130 -13.58 -17.99 -2.00
C GLY A 130 -14.63 -18.90 -1.36
N CYS A 131 -15.53 -19.49 -2.17
CA CYS A 131 -16.53 -20.46 -1.69
C CYS A 131 -15.90 -21.71 -1.07
N LYS A 132 -14.74 -22.15 -1.58
CA LYS A 132 -14.04 -23.31 -1.03
C LYS A 132 -13.44 -23.01 0.34
N LEU A 133 -12.96 -21.78 0.55
CA LEU A 133 -12.44 -21.31 1.83
C LEU A 133 -13.55 -21.03 2.85
N CYS A 134 -14.68 -20.52 2.39
CA CYS A 134 -15.83 -20.17 3.21
C CYS A 134 -17.12 -20.68 2.50
N PRO A 135 -17.63 -21.88 2.88
CA PRO A 135 -18.82 -22.46 2.26
C PRO A 135 -20.08 -21.58 2.39
N ASP A 136 -20.16 -20.79 3.45
CA ASP A 136 -21.28 -19.88 3.73
C ASP A 136 -21.11 -18.49 3.07
N LEU A 137 -20.12 -18.33 2.18
CA LEU A 137 -19.81 -17.05 1.54
C LEU A 137 -20.97 -16.56 0.67
N VAL A 138 -21.52 -15.41 1.02
CA VAL A 138 -22.58 -14.74 0.26
C VAL A 138 -21.95 -13.88 -0.83
N PHE A 139 -22.46 -14.00 -2.06
CA PHE A 139 -22.05 -13.14 -3.17
C PHE A 139 -23.08 -12.07 -3.48
N VAL A 140 -22.59 -10.84 -3.65
CA VAL A 140 -23.39 -9.71 -4.13
C VAL A 140 -22.75 -9.14 -5.39
N ARG A 141 -23.59 -8.83 -6.40
CA ARG A 141 -23.13 -8.22 -7.65
C ARG A 141 -22.73 -6.77 -7.40
N PRO A 142 -21.63 -6.27 -8.00
CA PRO A 142 -21.23 -4.87 -7.85
C PRO A 142 -22.31 -3.88 -8.32
N ASN A 143 -22.58 -2.84 -7.53
CA ASN A 143 -23.39 -1.69 -7.94
C ASN A 143 -22.57 -0.39 -7.88
N PHE A 144 -21.94 -0.03 -9.01
CA PHE A 144 -21.04 1.13 -9.08
C PHE A 144 -21.73 2.48 -8.97
N GLU A 145 -23.00 2.59 -9.35
CA GLU A 145 -23.78 3.82 -9.16
C GLU A 145 -23.90 4.13 -7.67
N ARG A 146 -24.27 3.10 -6.88
CA ARG A 146 -24.36 3.19 -5.44
C ARG A 146 -22.99 3.49 -4.80
N TYR A 147 -21.93 2.81 -5.22
CA TYR A 147 -20.59 3.08 -4.68
C TYR A 147 -20.12 4.51 -4.97
N SER A 148 -20.44 5.03 -6.16
CA SER A 148 -20.15 6.41 -6.53
C SER A 148 -20.96 7.40 -5.70
N HIS A 149 -22.22 7.08 -5.40
CA HIS A 149 -23.06 7.89 -4.51
C HIS A 149 -22.46 8.03 -3.11
N TYR A 150 -22.16 6.92 -2.43
CA TYR A 150 -21.57 6.94 -1.08
C TYR A 150 -20.16 7.57 -1.06
N SER A 151 -19.36 7.33 -2.11
CA SER A 151 -18.08 8.02 -2.30
C SER A 151 -18.26 9.54 -2.38
N GLY A 152 -19.27 10.00 -3.13
CA GLY A 152 -19.62 11.41 -3.24
C GLY A 152 -20.00 12.03 -1.90
N LEU A 153 -20.75 11.32 -1.06
CA LEU A 153 -21.10 11.77 0.29
C LEU A 153 -19.85 11.90 1.19
N ALA A 154 -19.00 10.88 1.23
CA ALA A 154 -17.75 10.94 2.01
C ALA A 154 -16.83 12.07 1.52
N ARG A 155 -16.71 12.27 0.20
CA ARG A 155 -15.93 13.35 -0.40
C ARG A 155 -16.43 14.76 -0.04
N LYS A 156 -17.75 14.95 0.13
CA LYS A 156 -18.29 16.22 0.65
C LYS A 156 -17.83 16.49 2.09
N VAL A 157 -17.63 15.44 2.90
CA VAL A 157 -17.03 15.57 4.23
C VAL A 157 -15.55 15.94 4.11
N PHE A 158 -14.79 15.25 3.26
CA PHE A 158 -13.36 15.51 3.06
C PHE A 158 -13.10 16.97 2.66
N GLN A 159 -13.95 17.53 1.78
CA GLN A 159 -13.85 18.91 1.31
C GLN A 159 -13.98 19.96 2.43
N ARG A 160 -14.58 19.61 3.58
CA ARG A 160 -14.67 20.49 4.77
C ARG A 160 -13.30 20.68 5.44
N TYR A 161 -12.40 19.71 5.29
CA TYR A 161 -11.08 19.69 5.94
C TYR A 161 -9.93 20.03 4.97
N ASP A 162 -10.09 19.72 3.69
CA ASP A 162 -9.17 20.15 2.64
C ASP A 162 -9.95 20.33 1.32
N PRO A 163 -10.16 21.57 0.84
CA PRO A 163 -10.89 21.79 -0.41
C PRO A 163 -10.13 21.29 -1.66
N ASN A 164 -8.83 21.01 -1.54
CA ASN A 164 -7.95 20.54 -2.60
C ASN A 164 -7.53 19.07 -2.41
N PHE A 165 -8.26 18.32 -1.58
CA PHE A 165 -7.96 16.91 -1.33
C PHE A 165 -7.80 16.11 -2.63
N PHE A 166 -7.02 15.03 -2.55
CA PHE A 166 -6.76 14.15 -3.68
C PHE A 166 -7.32 12.75 -3.42
N ALA A 167 -8.35 12.35 -4.18
CA ALA A 167 -8.88 10.99 -4.16
C ALA A 167 -8.15 10.07 -5.14
N THR A 168 -7.68 8.92 -4.67
CA THR A 168 -7.03 7.89 -5.50
C THR A 168 -8.01 6.85 -6.03
N SER A 169 -9.13 6.65 -5.33
CA SER A 169 -10.17 5.68 -5.66
C SER A 169 -11.54 6.19 -5.17
N LEU A 170 -12.57 5.34 -5.21
CA LEU A 170 -13.87 5.67 -4.62
C LEU A 170 -13.82 5.72 -3.09
N ASP A 171 -12.91 4.97 -2.47
CA ASP A 171 -12.81 4.77 -1.03
C ASP A 171 -11.59 5.42 -0.37
N GLU A 172 -10.64 5.94 -1.13
CA GLU A 172 -9.40 6.52 -0.59
C GLU A 172 -9.18 7.98 -0.98
N ALA A 173 -8.68 8.77 -0.03
CA ALA A 173 -8.27 10.15 -0.25
C ALA A 173 -7.11 10.60 0.65
N TYR A 174 -6.36 11.58 0.17
CA TYR A 174 -5.31 12.30 0.90
C TYR A 174 -5.72 13.75 1.09
N LEU A 175 -5.57 14.25 2.32
CA LEU A 175 -5.91 15.60 2.72
C LEU A 175 -4.67 16.26 3.36
N ASP A 176 -4.37 17.50 2.98
CA ASP A 176 -3.46 18.38 3.73
C ASP A 176 -4.27 19.10 4.82
N ILE A 177 -4.24 18.59 6.05
CA ILE A 177 -5.03 19.14 7.16
C ILE A 177 -4.25 20.19 7.97
N THR A 178 -3.09 20.63 7.47
CA THR A 178 -2.21 21.58 8.16
C THR A 178 -2.93 22.87 8.55
N GLU A 179 -3.60 23.50 7.57
CA GLU A 179 -4.28 24.79 7.82
C GLU A 179 -5.43 24.65 8.82
N VAL A 180 -6.23 23.58 8.70
CA VAL A 180 -7.35 23.32 9.63
C VAL A 180 -6.87 23.11 11.05
N CYS A 181 -5.76 22.38 11.25
CA CYS A 181 -5.15 22.21 12.56
C CYS A 181 -4.69 23.56 13.15
N ILE A 182 -4.07 24.42 12.32
CA ILE A 182 -3.57 25.74 12.74
C ILE A 182 -4.74 26.68 13.08
N GLU A 183 -5.70 26.84 12.17
CA GLU A 183 -6.81 27.79 12.30
C GLU A 183 -7.70 27.47 13.51
N ARG A 184 -7.89 26.17 13.80
CA ARG A 184 -8.76 25.70 14.89
C ARG A 184 -8.00 25.42 16.18
N GLY A 185 -6.67 25.40 16.16
CA GLY A 185 -5.84 25.07 17.31
C GLY A 185 -6.02 23.64 17.81
N ILE A 186 -6.26 22.69 16.91
CA ILE A 186 -6.48 21.27 17.22
C ILE A 186 -5.42 20.38 16.56
N THR A 187 -5.27 19.18 17.10
CA THR A 187 -4.33 18.18 16.61
C THR A 187 -4.86 17.45 15.37
N GLY A 188 -3.95 16.82 14.61
CA GLY A 188 -4.35 15.94 13.52
C GLY A 188 -5.14 14.71 13.98
N GLU A 189 -4.95 14.27 15.23
CA GLU A 189 -5.74 13.20 15.85
C GLU A 189 -7.20 13.59 16.00
N GLU A 190 -7.46 14.80 16.51
CA GLU A 190 -8.81 15.36 16.65
C GLU A 190 -9.47 15.53 15.28
N VAL A 191 -8.76 16.10 14.30
CA VAL A 191 -9.28 16.20 12.91
C VAL A 191 -9.62 14.83 12.32
N ALA A 192 -8.78 13.81 12.55
CA ALA A 192 -9.04 12.46 12.06
C ALA A 192 -10.28 11.84 12.71
N SER A 193 -10.47 12.05 14.02
CA SER A 193 -11.67 11.57 14.73
C SER A 193 -12.92 12.26 14.21
N GLU A 194 -12.91 13.60 14.12
CA GLU A 194 -14.04 14.38 13.61
C GLU A 194 -14.39 14.02 12.16
N LEU A 195 -13.39 13.83 11.31
CA LEU A 195 -13.60 13.42 9.92
C LEU A 195 -14.26 12.04 9.85
N ARG A 196 -13.78 11.07 10.62
CA ARG A 196 -14.34 9.71 10.66
C ARG A 196 -15.78 9.72 11.19
N ASP A 197 -16.05 10.49 12.25
CA ASP A 197 -17.38 10.64 12.81
C ASP A 197 -18.34 11.32 11.83
N ALA A 198 -17.89 12.38 11.14
CA ALA A 198 -18.68 13.06 10.12
C ALA A 198 -18.95 12.16 8.90
N VAL A 199 -17.98 11.36 8.46
CA VAL A 199 -18.21 10.34 7.42
C VAL A 199 -19.27 9.35 7.88
N HIS A 200 -19.19 8.88 9.12
CA HIS A 200 -20.17 7.94 9.65
C HIS A 200 -21.58 8.53 9.74
N GLN A 201 -21.70 9.78 10.20
CA GLN A 201 -22.99 10.47 10.27
C GLN A 201 -23.63 10.69 8.90
N GLU A 202 -22.84 11.04 7.89
CA GLU A 202 -23.32 11.36 6.55
C GLU A 202 -23.59 10.12 5.69
N THR A 203 -22.90 9.00 5.96
CA THR A 203 -22.93 7.82 5.09
C THR A 203 -23.45 6.55 5.76
N GLY A 204 -23.44 6.48 7.10
CA GLY A 204 -23.64 5.23 7.85
C GLY A 204 -22.48 4.24 7.75
N LEU A 205 -21.39 4.57 7.05
CA LEU A 205 -20.21 3.71 6.84
C LEU A 205 -19.06 4.16 7.74
N THR A 206 -18.06 3.29 7.93
CA THR A 206 -16.84 3.65 8.67
C THR A 206 -15.65 3.82 7.72
N CYS A 207 -14.71 4.66 8.12
CA CYS A 207 -13.39 4.70 7.52
C CYS A 207 -12.30 4.63 8.60
N SER A 208 -11.12 4.20 8.16
CA SER A 208 -9.90 4.27 8.96
C SER A 208 -9.01 5.39 8.44
N ALA A 209 -8.25 6.01 9.34
CA ALA A 209 -7.43 7.18 9.01
C ALA A 209 -5.98 7.03 9.50
N GLY A 210 -5.05 7.58 8.73
CA GLY A 210 -3.64 7.68 9.12
C GLY A 210 -3.20 9.12 9.04
N VAL A 211 -2.54 9.61 10.09
CA VAL A 211 -2.00 10.98 10.14
C VAL A 211 -0.49 10.91 10.23
N ALA A 212 0.21 11.62 9.35
CA ALA A 212 1.67 11.61 9.31
C ALA A 212 2.25 12.85 8.61
N PRO A 213 3.58 13.05 8.62
CA PRO A 213 4.21 14.22 8.00
C PRO A 213 4.16 14.23 6.47
N ASN A 214 3.83 13.10 5.85
CA ASN A 214 3.69 12.97 4.40
C ASN A 214 2.66 11.92 4.01
N ARG A 215 2.18 12.01 2.77
CA ARG A 215 1.15 11.14 2.19
C ARG A 215 1.49 9.65 2.28
N MET A 216 2.74 9.27 1.97
CA MET A 216 3.10 7.85 1.95
C MET A 216 2.97 7.25 3.34
N ILE A 217 3.55 7.90 4.35
CA ILE A 217 3.47 7.38 5.71
C ILE A 217 2.02 7.42 6.21
N ALA A 218 1.26 8.47 5.88
CA ALA A 218 -0.16 8.55 6.21
C ALA A 218 -0.95 7.35 5.66
N LYS A 219 -0.66 6.91 4.41
CA LYS A 219 -1.26 5.70 3.83
C LYS A 219 -0.89 4.43 4.58
N VAL A 220 0.36 4.31 5.04
CA VAL A 220 0.79 3.16 5.85
C VAL A 220 0.06 3.17 7.19
N CYS A 221 -0.03 4.34 7.83
CA CYS A 221 -0.69 4.52 9.12
C CYS A 221 -2.18 4.15 9.06
N SER A 222 -2.90 4.53 7.99
CA SER A 222 -4.34 4.25 7.87
C SER A 222 -4.69 2.76 7.81
N ASP A 223 -3.72 1.91 7.46
CA ASP A 223 -3.88 0.46 7.41
C ASP A 223 -3.61 -0.25 8.75
N ILE A 224 -2.97 0.41 9.73
CA ILE A 224 -2.51 -0.23 10.98
C ILE A 224 -3.68 -0.63 11.86
N ASN A 225 -4.60 0.30 12.14
CA ASN A 225 -5.71 0.11 13.06
C ASN A 225 -7.05 -0.17 12.35
N LYS A 226 -7.01 -0.74 11.13
CA LYS A 226 -8.22 -1.14 10.41
C LYS A 226 -8.93 -2.33 11.08
N PRO A 227 -10.29 -2.37 11.09
CA PRO A 227 -11.23 -1.34 10.63
C PRO A 227 -11.57 -0.28 11.70
N ASN A 228 -12.17 0.81 11.24
CA ASN A 228 -12.74 1.89 12.04
C ASN A 228 -11.78 2.37 13.15
N GLY A 229 -10.52 2.56 12.79
CA GLY A 229 -9.48 3.04 13.68
C GLY A 229 -8.61 4.10 13.03
N GLN A 230 -7.75 4.70 13.84
CA GLN A 230 -6.78 5.66 13.34
C GLN A 230 -5.40 5.43 13.95
N PHE A 231 -4.36 5.81 13.23
CA PHE A 231 -2.98 5.79 13.71
C PHE A 231 -2.30 7.10 13.37
N ILE A 232 -1.66 7.72 14.37
CA ILE A 232 -1.05 9.03 14.27
C ILE A 232 0.45 8.84 14.46
N LEU A 233 1.22 9.20 13.45
CA LEU A 233 2.66 9.35 13.57
C LEU A 233 2.99 10.83 13.76
N PRO A 234 3.59 11.21 14.90
CA PRO A 234 3.95 12.61 15.15
C PRO A 234 4.88 13.18 14.09
N ASN A 235 4.78 14.50 13.88
CA ASN A 235 5.70 15.28 13.05
C ASN A 235 7.05 15.50 13.74
N ASP A 236 7.66 14.41 14.17
CA ASP A 236 8.96 14.37 14.81
C ASP A 236 9.91 13.45 14.03
N ARG A 237 11.16 13.89 13.87
CA ARG A 237 12.15 13.19 13.06
C ARG A 237 12.47 11.81 13.63
N ASP A 238 12.63 11.70 14.94
CA ASP A 238 13.06 10.47 15.58
C ASP A 238 11.91 9.47 15.63
N ALA A 239 10.68 9.93 15.92
CA ALA A 239 9.46 9.13 15.80
C ALA A 239 9.31 8.55 14.38
N VAL A 240 9.47 9.37 13.35
CA VAL A 240 9.41 8.93 11.95
C VAL A 240 10.50 7.92 11.64
N THR A 241 11.73 8.18 12.08
CA THR A 241 12.88 7.31 11.81
C THR A 241 12.70 5.94 12.45
N THR A 242 12.26 5.88 13.71
CA THR A 242 11.98 4.64 14.44
C THR A 242 10.81 3.87 13.82
N PHE A 243 9.76 4.57 13.40
CA PHE A 243 8.63 3.93 12.72
C PHE A 243 9.06 3.29 11.39
N VAL A 244 9.79 4.04 10.55
CA VAL A 244 10.19 3.58 9.22
C VAL A 244 11.22 2.46 9.29
N SER A 245 12.18 2.50 10.24
CA SER A 245 13.28 1.53 10.30
C SER A 245 12.80 0.07 10.35
N THR A 246 11.75 -0.19 11.12
CA THR A 246 11.17 -1.52 11.32
C THR A 246 10.09 -1.90 10.31
N LEU A 247 9.66 -0.94 9.45
CA LEU A 247 8.58 -1.15 8.51
C LEU A 247 8.98 -2.17 7.44
N PRO A 248 8.19 -3.25 7.21
CA PRO A 248 8.44 -4.16 6.09
C PRO A 248 8.32 -3.44 4.76
N ILE A 249 9.27 -3.66 3.84
CA ILE A 249 9.32 -2.96 2.55
C ILE A 249 8.03 -3.15 1.72
N ARG A 250 7.33 -4.27 1.93
CA ARG A 250 6.07 -4.60 1.25
C ARG A 250 4.92 -3.67 1.60
N LYS A 251 5.04 -2.91 2.69
CA LYS A 251 4.07 -1.89 3.11
C LYS A 251 4.26 -0.56 2.38
N ILE A 252 5.40 -0.33 1.74
CA ILE A 252 5.65 0.87 0.95
C ILE A 252 4.87 0.78 -0.38
N GLY A 253 4.13 1.84 -0.70
CA GLY A 253 3.47 1.99 -2.00
C GLY A 253 4.47 1.84 -3.16
N GLY A 254 4.15 1.00 -4.13
CA GLY A 254 5.03 0.69 -5.27
C GLY A 254 5.88 -0.58 -5.12
N ILE A 255 6.07 -1.11 -3.91
CA ILE A 255 6.79 -2.38 -3.71
C ILE A 255 5.81 -3.56 -3.74
N GLY A 256 5.68 -4.17 -4.92
CA GLY A 256 4.88 -5.39 -5.13
C GLY A 256 5.62 -6.69 -4.78
N LYS A 257 4.90 -7.82 -4.83
CA LYS A 257 5.42 -9.17 -4.51
C LYS A 257 6.73 -9.50 -5.24
N VAL A 258 6.82 -9.15 -6.52
CA VAL A 258 8.00 -9.45 -7.34
C VAL A 258 9.21 -8.64 -6.88
N THR A 259 9.05 -7.33 -6.66
CA THR A 259 10.12 -6.45 -6.16
C THR A 259 10.58 -6.87 -4.76
N GLU A 260 9.63 -7.13 -3.85
CA GLU A 260 9.93 -7.65 -2.51
C GLU A 260 10.75 -8.95 -2.58
N GLN A 261 10.32 -9.91 -3.40
CA GLN A 261 11.02 -11.18 -3.58
C GLN A 261 12.44 -10.99 -4.12
N MET A 262 12.63 -10.09 -5.09
CA MET A 262 13.96 -9.81 -5.65
C MET A 262 14.88 -9.17 -4.62
N LEU A 263 14.41 -8.14 -3.91
CA LEU A 263 15.20 -7.45 -2.87
C LEU A 263 15.59 -8.41 -1.74
N HIS A 264 14.66 -9.25 -1.30
CA HIS A 264 14.92 -10.27 -0.29
C HIS A 264 15.92 -11.32 -0.79
N GLN A 265 15.73 -11.89 -1.99
CA GLN A 265 16.57 -13.00 -2.46
C GLN A 265 17.97 -12.56 -2.93
N VAL A 266 18.13 -11.32 -3.40
CA VAL A 266 19.42 -10.81 -3.90
C VAL A 266 20.23 -10.17 -2.77
N LEU A 267 19.59 -9.38 -1.90
CA LEU A 267 20.27 -8.52 -0.93
C LEU A 267 19.87 -8.76 0.53
N SER A 268 18.98 -9.72 0.80
CA SER A 268 18.42 -10.00 2.13
C SER A 268 17.71 -8.80 2.76
N ILE A 269 17.02 -8.01 1.93
CA ILE A 269 16.27 -6.83 2.38
C ILE A 269 14.81 -7.22 2.61
N SER A 270 14.33 -7.01 3.83
CA SER A 270 12.94 -7.19 4.26
C SER A 270 12.34 -5.92 4.88
N THR A 271 13.19 -5.07 5.46
CA THR A 271 12.82 -3.84 6.18
C THR A 271 13.41 -2.59 5.52
N CYS A 272 12.86 -1.42 5.84
CA CYS A 272 13.40 -0.16 5.33
C CYS A 272 14.80 0.14 5.88
N GLN A 273 15.10 -0.29 7.11
CA GLN A 273 16.46 -0.16 7.66
C GLN A 273 17.49 -0.95 6.84
N GLU A 274 17.19 -2.21 6.50
CA GLU A 274 18.07 -3.01 5.65
C GLU A 274 18.21 -2.41 4.25
N MET A 275 17.12 -1.82 3.73
CA MET A 275 17.15 -1.10 2.46
C MET A 275 18.14 0.09 2.50
N LEU A 276 18.15 0.87 3.58
CA LEU A 276 19.13 1.94 3.80
C LEU A 276 20.56 1.40 3.95
N GLN A 277 20.76 0.34 4.72
CA GLN A 277 22.07 -0.28 4.92
C GLN A 277 22.67 -0.86 3.63
N LYS A 278 21.81 -1.27 2.69
CA LYS A 278 22.20 -1.82 1.39
C LYS A 278 22.09 -0.80 0.25
N ALA A 279 22.06 0.50 0.57
CA ALA A 279 21.87 1.56 -0.41
C ALA A 279 22.89 1.56 -1.55
N ALA A 280 24.18 1.30 -1.25
CA ALA A 280 25.22 1.21 -2.28
C ALA A 280 24.92 0.12 -3.32
N PHE A 281 24.50 -1.06 -2.86
CA PHE A 281 24.13 -2.18 -3.74
C PHE A 281 22.90 -1.83 -4.59
N LEU A 282 21.94 -1.12 -4.00
CA LEU A 282 20.74 -0.68 -4.72
C LEU A 282 21.08 0.35 -5.80
N CYS A 283 21.95 1.32 -5.50
CA CYS A 283 22.46 2.26 -6.49
C CYS A 283 23.24 1.54 -7.61
N ALA A 284 24.06 0.55 -7.27
CA ALA A 284 24.85 -0.20 -8.25
C ALA A 284 23.98 -1.03 -9.20
N LEU A 285 23.02 -1.77 -8.65
CA LEU A 285 22.22 -2.75 -9.39
C LEU A 285 21.03 -2.12 -10.14
N PHE A 286 20.53 -0.98 -9.67
CA PHE A 286 19.28 -0.38 -10.17
C PHE A 286 19.47 1.05 -10.73
N SER A 287 20.71 1.49 -10.99
CA SER A 287 21.04 2.82 -11.55
C SER A 287 20.18 3.25 -12.75
N GLU A 288 19.80 4.54 -12.79
CA GLU A 288 19.16 5.15 -13.95
C GLU A 288 20.14 5.13 -15.13
N GLY A 289 19.96 4.18 -16.04
CA GLY A 289 20.77 4.08 -17.26
C GLY A 289 21.61 2.82 -17.43
N SER A 290 21.05 1.64 -17.18
CA SER A 290 21.61 0.41 -17.77
C SER A 290 21.36 0.35 -19.29
N THR A 291 21.96 1.27 -20.05
CA THR A 291 22.08 1.23 -21.51
C THR A 291 23.22 0.27 -21.89
N GLY A 292 23.03 -1.01 -21.64
CA GLY A 292 23.79 -2.08 -22.30
C GLY A 292 23.04 -2.50 -23.58
N PRO A 293 23.73 -2.82 -24.69
CA PRO A 293 23.10 -2.92 -26.01
C PRO A 293 22.15 -4.12 -26.22
N ASN A 294 21.76 -4.86 -25.18
CA ASN A 294 20.93 -6.06 -25.34
C ASN A 294 19.94 -6.35 -24.20
N VAL A 295 19.51 -5.34 -23.44
CA VAL A 295 18.52 -5.57 -22.38
C VAL A 295 17.57 -4.38 -22.21
N ASN A 296 16.52 -4.32 -23.03
CA ASN A 296 15.31 -3.53 -22.73
C ASN A 296 14.53 -4.21 -21.58
N TYR A 297 15.05 -4.13 -20.35
CA TYR A 297 14.24 -4.37 -19.15
C TYR A 297 14.11 -3.04 -18.40
N THR A 298 13.13 -2.25 -18.81
CA THR A 298 12.56 -1.22 -17.96
C THR A 298 12.01 -1.89 -16.70
N PHE A 299 12.80 -1.87 -15.64
CA PHE A 299 12.30 -2.11 -14.31
C PHE A 299 11.35 -0.95 -13.98
N ASN A 300 10.05 -1.26 -13.87
CA ASN A 300 9.05 -0.34 -13.29
C ASN A 300 9.21 -0.17 -11.77
N CYS A 301 10.36 -0.58 -11.22
CA CYS A 301 10.85 -0.10 -9.94
C CYS A 301 12.09 0.72 -10.28
N SER A 302 11.85 1.91 -10.83
CA SER A 302 12.91 2.89 -11.03
C SER A 302 13.57 3.14 -9.68
N ILE A 303 14.82 3.56 -9.73
CA ILE A 303 15.51 4.21 -8.61
C ILE A 303 14.62 5.23 -7.89
N SER A 304 13.56 5.75 -8.53
CA SER A 304 12.49 6.49 -7.88
C SER A 304 11.87 5.79 -6.68
N SER A 305 11.62 4.47 -6.62
CA SER A 305 10.99 3.84 -5.44
C SER A 305 11.94 3.71 -4.24
N PHE A 306 13.25 3.61 -4.51
CA PHE A 306 14.33 3.56 -3.52
C PHE A 306 14.74 4.97 -3.07
N GLN A 307 14.87 5.89 -4.02
CA GLN A 307 14.95 7.32 -3.76
C GLN A 307 13.70 7.80 -3.07
N GLU A 308 12.51 7.27 -3.38
CA GLU A 308 11.25 7.54 -2.71
C GLU A 308 11.32 6.98 -1.29
N ALA A 309 11.77 5.74 -1.06
CA ALA A 309 12.07 5.23 0.30
C ALA A 309 12.92 6.18 1.16
N ILE A 310 13.91 6.84 0.53
CA ILE A 310 14.80 7.82 1.18
C ILE A 310 14.22 9.26 1.15
N LEU A 311 13.43 9.64 0.12
CA LEU A 311 12.69 10.91 -0.09
C LEU A 311 11.41 10.93 0.73
N TYR A 312 10.92 9.78 1.22
CA TYR A 312 9.72 9.62 2.05
C TYR A 312 9.95 10.17 3.45
N LEU A 313 11.20 10.52 3.75
CA LEU A 313 11.61 11.33 4.86
C LEU A 313 11.57 12.83 4.53
N SER A 314 11.36 13.26 3.27
CA SER A 314 11.61 14.66 2.89
C SER A 314 10.88 15.37 1.75
N ARG A 315 9.95 14.78 0.97
CA ARG A 315 9.23 15.58 -0.06
C ARG A 315 7.70 15.40 -0.11
N SER A 316 7.02 16.52 0.10
CA SER A 316 5.66 16.81 -0.39
C SER A 316 5.73 17.45 -1.79
N ARG A 317 5.82 16.66 -2.87
CA ARG A 317 5.39 17.08 -4.21
C ARG A 317 4.98 15.86 -5.05
N TYR A 318 3.69 15.75 -5.34
CA TYR A 318 3.25 15.11 -6.58
C TYR A 318 2.71 16.22 -7.48
N GLN A 319 3.34 16.40 -8.64
CA GLN A 319 2.86 17.30 -9.68
C GLN A 319 1.54 16.76 -10.25
N LYS A 320 0.56 17.66 -10.38
CA LYS A 320 -0.59 17.48 -11.28
C LYS A 320 -0.06 17.13 -12.67
N SER A 321 -0.29 15.91 -13.14
CA SER A 321 -0.36 15.66 -14.57
C SER A 321 -1.63 16.34 -15.08
N ARG A 322 -1.48 17.53 -15.66
CA ARG A 322 -2.46 18.10 -16.59
C ARG A 322 -2.48 17.22 -17.83
N PHE A 323 -3.58 16.52 -18.06
CA PHE A 323 -4.53 16.68 -19.18
C PHE A 323 -5.52 15.50 -19.15
#